data_AF-A0A820N3A6-F1
#
_entry.id   AF-A0A820N3A6-F1
#
_cell.length_a   1.000
_cell.length_b   1.000
_cell.length_c   1.000
_cell.angle_alpha   90.00
_cell.angle_beta   90.00
_cell.angle_gamma   90.00
#
_symmetry.space_group_name_H-M   'P 1'
#
loop_
_entity.id
_entity.type
_entity.pdbx_description
1 polymer ?
#
loop_
_entity_poly.entity_id
_entity_poly.type
_entity_poly.pdbx_seq_one_letter_code
_entity_poly.pdbx_strand_id
1 'polypeptide(L)'
;AVMKNGDFFVADGYCNSRIIKFNRKGEYITEWGTPMNGMHDNDGYPLPNQWNIVHSIALNEDAQLLCGADRENYRIQCLNSNTGEFQRQIRVEAKDNIGPIYAIEFAPNANGLY
;
A
#
# COMPACT_ATOMS: atom_id res chain seq x y z
N ALA A 1 2.61 9.57 -3.16
CA ALA A 1 3.12 9.16 -4.49
C ALA A 1 2.39 9.96 -5.57
N VAL A 2 3.05 10.36 -6.66
CA VAL A 2 2.48 11.26 -7.69
C VAL A 2 2.63 10.61 -9.08
N MET A 3 1.56 10.61 -9.85
CA MET A 3 1.52 10.11 -11.23
C MET A 3 2.05 11.15 -12.22
N LYS A 4 2.47 10.71 -13.41
CA LYS A 4 2.92 11.58 -14.52
C LYS A 4 1.86 12.60 -14.93
N ASN A 5 0.57 12.28 -14.79
CA ASN A 5 -0.53 13.19 -15.10
C ASN A 5 -0.82 14.23 -13.98
N GLY A 6 -0.09 14.18 -12.86
CA GLY A 6 -0.25 15.04 -11.70
C GLY A 6 -1.27 14.57 -10.66
N ASP A 7 -2.05 13.50 -10.93
CA ASP A 7 -2.87 12.88 -9.89
C ASP A 7 -1.96 12.25 -8.83
N PHE A 8 -2.42 12.17 -7.60
CA PHE A 8 -1.58 11.75 -6.49
C PHE A 8 -2.33 10.93 -5.46
N PHE A 9 -1.55 10.18 -4.70
CA PHE A 9 -2.01 9.29 -3.66
C PHE A 9 -1.48 9.76 -2.31
N VAL A 10 -2.32 9.65 -1.29
CA VAL A 10 -2.01 9.97 0.11
C VAL A 10 -2.20 8.71 0.94
N ALA A 11 -1.18 8.36 1.73
CA ALA A 11 -1.28 7.32 2.75
C ALA A 11 -1.99 7.91 3.98
N ASP A 12 -3.27 7.61 4.12
CA ASP A 12 -4.11 8.04 5.24
C ASP A 12 -4.27 6.88 6.23
N GLY A 13 -3.13 6.43 6.77
CA GLY A 13 -3.06 5.20 7.57
C GLY A 13 -3.42 5.39 9.04
N TYR A 14 -3.04 6.52 9.65
CA TYR A 14 -3.32 6.78 11.06
C TYR A 14 -4.81 7.00 11.28
N CYS A 15 -5.45 6.10 12.05
CA CYS A 15 -6.87 6.07 12.36
C CYS A 15 -7.82 5.78 11.18
N ASN A 16 -7.39 5.98 9.94
CA ASN A 16 -8.24 5.87 8.76
C ASN A 16 -7.99 4.61 7.91
N SER A 17 -6.85 3.93 8.08
CA SER A 17 -6.55 2.62 7.46
C SER A 17 -6.81 2.57 5.94
N ARG A 18 -6.44 3.62 5.21
CA ARG A 18 -6.74 3.74 3.77
C ARG A 18 -5.67 4.49 2.98
N ILE A 19 -5.78 4.40 1.65
CA ILE A 19 -5.06 5.21 0.68
C ILE A 19 -6.08 6.00 -0.12
N ILE A 20 -5.89 7.31 -0.25
CA ILE A 20 -6.78 8.20 -1.00
C ILE A 20 -6.11 8.64 -2.29
N LYS A 21 -6.85 8.64 -3.39
CA LYS A 21 -6.45 9.20 -4.68
C LYS A 21 -7.12 10.56 -4.89
N PHE A 22 -6.32 11.56 -5.23
CA PHE A 22 -6.75 12.89 -5.62
C PHE A 22 -6.31 13.18 -7.06
N ASN A 23 -7.06 14.03 -7.75
CA ASN A 23 -6.61 14.55 -9.03
C ASN A 23 -5.56 15.66 -8.82
N ARG A 24 -4.90 16.10 -9.90
CA ARG A 24 -3.89 17.18 -9.83
C ARG A 24 -4.36 18.51 -9.22
N LYS A 25 -5.68 18.73 -9.12
CA LYS A 25 -6.27 19.94 -8.53
C LYS A 25 -6.55 19.76 -7.03
N GLY A 26 -6.27 18.59 -6.47
CA GLY A 26 -6.58 18.24 -5.08
C GLY A 26 -8.03 17.80 -4.86
N GLU A 27 -8.78 17.51 -5.93
CA GLU A 27 -10.16 17.01 -5.80
C GLU A 27 -10.12 15.49 -5.55
N TYR A 28 -10.94 15.02 -4.61
CA TYR A 28 -11.06 13.60 -4.29
C TYR A 28 -11.54 12.80 -5.52
N ILE A 29 -10.87 11.68 -5.80
CA ILE A 29 -11.30 10.72 -6.85
C ILE A 29 -11.91 9.48 -6.20
N THR A 30 -11.12 8.77 -5.39
CA THR A 30 -11.49 7.48 -4.78
C THR A 30 -10.57 7.18 -3.61
N GLU A 31 -10.91 6.18 -2.81
CA GLU A 31 -10.06 5.64 -1.76
C GLU A 31 -10.15 4.13 -1.71
N TRP A 32 -9.11 3.51 -1.13
CA TRP A 32 -9.03 2.07 -0.95
C TRP A 32 -8.52 1.73 0.43
N GLY A 33 -9.13 0.72 1.01
CA GLY A 33 -8.76 0.20 2.30
C GLY A 33 -9.94 0.14 3.25
N THR A 34 -9.92 -0.86 4.13
CA THR A 34 -10.80 -0.94 5.28
C THR A 34 -9.98 -1.20 6.54
N PRO A 35 -10.45 -0.76 7.72
CA PRO A 35 -9.85 -1.16 8.98
C PRO A 35 -9.87 -2.67 9.16
N MET A 36 -8.93 -3.18 9.96
CA MET A 36 -8.92 -4.59 10.35
C MET A 36 -10.23 -4.96 11.04
N ASN A 37 -10.81 -6.10 10.62
CA ASN A 37 -12.06 -6.61 11.19
C ASN A 37 -11.90 -7.97 11.89
N GLY A 38 -10.65 -8.43 12.06
CA GLY A 38 -10.32 -9.73 12.67
C GLY A 38 -10.41 -10.92 11.71
N MET A 39 -10.76 -10.73 10.45
CA MET A 39 -10.68 -11.77 9.43
C MET A 39 -9.23 -11.92 8.93
N HIS A 40 -8.78 -13.16 8.88
CA HIS A 40 -7.43 -13.51 8.44
C HIS A 40 -7.49 -14.63 7.40
N ASP A 41 -6.47 -14.69 6.55
CA ASP A 41 -6.23 -15.84 5.69
C ASP A 41 -5.72 -17.05 6.49
N ASN A 42 -5.48 -18.16 5.80
CA ASN A 42 -5.04 -19.42 6.41
C ASN A 42 -3.68 -19.33 7.12
N ASP A 43 -2.89 -18.30 6.82
CA ASP A 43 -1.57 -18.06 7.42
C ASP A 43 -1.65 -17.05 8.56
N GLY A 44 -2.85 -16.61 8.94
CA GLY A 44 -3.08 -15.66 10.03
C GLY A 44 -2.82 -14.20 9.67
N TYR A 45 -2.69 -13.86 8.38
CA TYR A 45 -2.55 -12.47 7.93
C TYR A 45 -3.91 -11.84 7.61
N PRO A 46 -4.11 -10.52 7.85
CA PRO A 46 -5.37 -9.89 7.52
C PRO A 46 -5.69 -10.00 6.03
N LEU A 47 -6.98 -10.01 5.68
CA LEU A 47 -7.37 -10.15 4.28
C LEU A 47 -6.82 -9.00 3.41
N PRO A 48 -6.70 -9.22 2.08
CA PRO A 48 -6.36 -8.17 1.15
C PRO A 48 -7.22 -6.92 1.32
N ASN A 49 -6.58 -5.75 1.17
CA ASN A 49 -7.22 -4.43 1.31
C ASN A 49 -7.71 -4.09 2.73
N GLN A 50 -7.47 -4.94 3.73
CA GLN A 50 -7.51 -4.52 5.13
C GLN A 50 -6.16 -3.91 5.50
N TRP A 51 -6.17 -2.77 6.18
CA TRP A 51 -4.95 -2.08 6.58
C TRP A 51 -4.99 -1.78 8.07
N ASN A 52 -3.82 -1.74 8.70
CA ASN A 52 -3.69 -1.19 10.04
C ASN A 52 -3.16 0.25 9.92
N ILE A 53 -1.88 0.40 9.59
CA ILE A 53 -1.23 1.71 9.40
C ILE A 53 -0.48 1.68 8.08
N VAL A 54 -1.09 2.24 7.04
CA VAL A 54 -0.39 2.55 5.78
C VAL A 54 0.57 3.70 6.04
N HIS A 55 1.84 3.40 6.27
CA HIS A 55 2.83 4.38 6.70
C HIS A 55 3.61 5.00 5.52
N SER A 56 3.78 4.25 4.43
CA SER A 56 4.44 4.71 3.20
C SER A 56 3.77 4.10 1.98
N ILE A 57 3.84 4.78 0.84
CA ILE A 57 3.35 4.28 -0.45
C ILE A 57 4.37 4.54 -1.56
N ALA A 58 4.54 3.57 -2.45
CA ALA A 58 5.39 3.64 -3.62
C ALA A 58 4.56 3.38 -4.89
N LEU A 59 4.82 4.12 -5.96
CA LEU A 59 4.11 4.00 -7.23
C LEU A 59 5.05 3.58 -8.35
N ASN A 60 4.68 2.52 -9.06
CA ASN A 60 5.23 2.17 -10.36
C ASN A 60 4.09 2.29 -11.39
N GLU A 61 4.03 3.45 -12.03
CA GLU A 61 2.96 3.77 -12.97
C GLU A 61 3.01 2.93 -14.25
N ASP A 62 4.20 2.55 -14.71
CA ASP A 62 4.38 1.74 -15.92
C ASP A 62 3.84 0.31 -15.71
N ALA A 63 3.92 -0.20 -14.48
CA ALA A 63 3.33 -1.47 -14.08
C ALA A 63 1.90 -1.35 -13.50
N GLN A 64 1.35 -0.13 -13.41
CA GLN A 64 0.08 0.17 -12.72
C GLN A 64 0.03 -0.33 -11.27
N LEU A 65 1.15 -0.31 -10.56
CA LEU A 65 1.26 -0.81 -9.19
C LEU A 65 1.40 0.33 -8.19
N LEU A 66 0.51 0.37 -7.21
CA LEU A 66 0.62 1.19 -6.02
C LEU A 66 0.82 0.28 -4.80
N CYS A 67 1.99 0.31 -4.19
CA CYS A 67 2.29 -0.49 -3.00
C CYS A 67 2.23 0.36 -1.74
N GLY A 68 1.69 -0.19 -0.65
CA GLY A 68 1.63 0.43 0.66
C GLY A 68 2.32 -0.42 1.73
N ALA A 69 3.12 0.21 2.59
CA ALA A 69 3.73 -0.39 3.76
C ALA A 69 2.72 -0.39 4.92
N ASP A 70 2.22 -1.57 5.27
CA ASP A 70 1.28 -1.77 6.38
C ASP A 70 2.08 -2.09 7.65
N ARG A 71 2.52 -1.04 8.35
CA ARG A 71 3.57 -1.08 9.37
C ARG A 71 3.33 -2.15 10.43
N GLU A 72 2.14 -2.15 11.02
CA GLU A 72 1.80 -3.02 12.16
C GLU A 72 1.39 -4.44 11.73
N ASN A 73 1.15 -4.66 10.44
CA ASN A 73 0.88 -5.99 9.89
C ASN A 73 2.11 -6.61 9.22
N TYR A 74 3.29 -5.98 9.33
CA TYR A 74 4.56 -6.51 8.84
C TYR A 74 4.46 -6.96 7.38
N ARG A 75 3.79 -6.16 6.54
CA ARG A 75 3.58 -6.48 5.13
C ARG A 75 3.59 -5.27 4.22
N ILE A 76 3.85 -5.54 2.95
CA ILE A 76 3.61 -4.61 1.85
C ILE A 76 2.46 -5.20 1.03
N GLN A 77 1.42 -4.41 0.76
CA GLN A 77 0.37 -4.80 -0.19
C GLN A 77 0.43 -3.89 -1.40
N CYS A 78 0.31 -4.48 -2.59
CA CYS A 78 0.28 -3.75 -3.85
C CYS A 78 -1.10 -3.89 -4.50
N LEU A 79 -1.64 -2.75 -4.89
CA LEU A 79 -2.92 -2.59 -5.56
C LEU A 79 -2.69 -2.11 -7.00
N ASN A 80 -3.68 -2.31 -7.85
CA ASN A 80 -3.73 -1.62 -9.13
C ASN A 80 -3.95 -0.11 -8.89
N SER A 81 -3.10 0.75 -9.45
CA SER A 81 -3.13 2.20 -9.19
C SER A 81 -4.36 2.93 -9.75
N ASN A 82 -5.16 2.27 -10.58
CA ASN A 82 -6.38 2.82 -11.16
C ASN A 82 -7.64 2.25 -10.51
N THR A 83 -7.69 0.93 -10.30
CA THR A 83 -8.90 0.26 -9.78
C THR A 83 -8.85 0.04 -8.27
N GLY A 84 -7.66 0.00 -7.67
CA GLY A 84 -7.44 -0.41 -6.28
C GLY A 84 -7.58 -1.89 -6.03
N GLU A 85 -7.72 -2.69 -7.08
CA GLU A 85 -7.79 -4.14 -6.96
C GLU A 85 -6.47 -4.69 -6.43
N PHE A 86 -6.56 -5.60 -5.46
CA PHE A 86 -5.40 -6.27 -4.91
C PHE A 86 -4.63 -7.05 -6.00
N GLN A 87 -3.32 -6.83 -6.06
CA GLN A 87 -2.43 -7.51 -7.01
C GLN A 87 -1.57 -8.55 -6.31
N ARG A 88 -0.91 -8.16 -5.21
CA ARG A 88 -0.01 -9.04 -4.46
C ARG A 88 0.33 -8.46 -3.09
N GLN A 89 0.91 -9.29 -2.23
CA GLN A 89 1.53 -8.85 -1.00
C GLN A 89 2.90 -9.49 -0.78
N ILE A 90 3.75 -8.80 -0.03
CA ILE A 90 5.02 -9.27 0.49
C ILE A 90 4.87 -9.29 2.00
N ARG A 91 5.08 -10.45 2.62
CA ARG A 91 5.00 -10.61 4.07
C ARG A 91 6.42 -10.61 4.64
N VAL A 92 6.62 -9.89 5.74
CA VAL A 92 7.85 -9.93 6.53
C VAL A 92 7.60 -10.88 7.68
N GLU A 93 8.30 -12.01 7.66
CA GLU A 93 8.21 -13.03 8.68
C GLU A 93 9.25 -12.81 9.78
N ALA A 94 9.05 -13.44 10.94
CA ALA A 94 9.99 -13.35 12.06
C ALA A 94 11.43 -13.76 11.69
N LYS A 95 11.58 -14.71 10.75
CA LYS A 95 12.88 -15.18 10.25
C LYS A 95 13.67 -14.11 9.47
N ASP A 96 13.00 -13.09 8.96
CA ASP A 96 13.62 -12.05 8.12
C ASP A 96 14.35 -11.00 8.96
N ASN A 97 14.00 -10.86 10.26
CA ASN A 97 14.62 -9.92 11.20
C ASN A 97 14.60 -8.44 10.74
N ILE A 98 13.53 -8.04 10.03
CA ILE A 98 13.35 -6.67 9.48
C ILE A 98 12.51 -5.77 10.42
N GLY A 99 11.59 -6.35 11.19
CA GLY A 99 10.66 -5.59 12.04
C GLY A 99 9.57 -4.85 11.22
N PRO A 100 8.92 -3.83 11.81
CA PRO A 100 7.87 -3.06 11.12
C PRO A 100 8.42 -2.29 9.90
N ILE A 101 7.62 -2.21 8.84
CA ILE A 101 8.00 -1.54 7.60
C ILE A 101 7.56 -0.08 7.65
N TYR A 102 8.51 0.84 7.70
CA TYR A 102 8.24 2.28 7.80
C TYR A 102 8.20 2.97 6.44
N ALA A 103 9.06 2.57 5.51
CA ALA A 103 9.19 3.20 4.21
C ALA A 103 9.39 2.13 3.14
N ILE A 104 8.92 2.46 1.93
CA ILE A 104 9.14 1.68 0.72
C ILE A 104 9.29 2.63 -0.44
N GLU A 105 10.16 2.30 -1.39
CA GLU A 105 10.29 2.99 -2.67
C GLU A 105 10.61 1.98 -3.79
N PHE A 106 10.18 2.28 -5.02
CA PHE A 106 10.56 1.43 -6.16
C PHE A 106 12.00 1.75 -6.60
N ALA A 107 12.79 0.70 -6.77
CA ALA A 107 14.12 0.83 -7.34
C ALA A 107 14.04 1.33 -8.80
N PRO A 108 14.74 2.42 -9.19
CA PRO A 108 14.62 3.01 -10.53
C PRO A 108 14.95 2.05 -11.68
N ASN A 109 15.80 1.04 -11.43
CA ASN A 109 16.32 0.11 -12.44
C ASN A 109 16.11 -1.37 -12.06
N ALA A 110 15.28 -1.66 -11.05
CA ALA A 110 14.99 -3.03 -10.65
C ALA A 110 13.48 -3.21 -10.42
N ASN A 111 12.96 -4.41 -10.72
CA ASN A 111 11.58 -4.79 -10.40
C ASN A 111 11.41 -5.08 -8.89
N GLY A 112 12.02 -4.28 -8.03
CA GLY A 112 12.10 -4.46 -6.59
C GLY A 112 11.74 -3.19 -5.81
N LEU A 113 11.42 -3.39 -4.53
CA LEU A 113 11.24 -2.34 -3.53
C LEU A 113 12.49 -2.30 -2.63
N TYR A 114 12.82 -1.11 -2.11
CA TYR A 114 13.81 -0.92 -1.05
C TYR A 114 13.24 -0.06 0.08
#